data_AF-A0A7C4ZHU8-F1
#
_entry.id   AF-A0A7C4ZHU8-F1
#
_cell.length_a   1.000
_cell.length_b   1.000
_cell.length_c   1.000
_cell.angle_alpha   90.00
_cell.angle_beta   90.00
_cell.angle_gamma   90.00
#
_symmetry.space_group_name_H-M   'P 1'
#
loop_
_entity.id
_entity.type
_entity.pdbx_description
1 polymer ?
#
loop_
_entity_poly.entity_id
_entity_poly.type
_entity_poly.pdbx_seq_one_letter_code
_entity_poly.pdbx_strand_id
1 'polypeptide(L)'
;MWHDGWEFNATDVWFTWTSIMTPEVGAMGYSFLTSYFGSNESIKITGRYQLTVDLPKPNSYFLPSVMFHSGDSAHLGIIPWHILKDIPYTEWRTHTFNTGIGTYKVTKPDGTTYTARGPYRCMGFDPTLNKVSYELYEDYWDRENWNGNVKYFYQVYIGSDDAAIAALKTGEVDIIDGVFSIEKKVAEIEQWGTVQKVLRPRWNELAINNDHPIIGTGVETPLGKKDPARAAEAARYVRLAISYAIPRQEIINSIIIYGIPLATPLNPEMPGYKELPVHEYNITKAKEYMEKAGYVYEALPAQPQPWLNWAYLAGGLIAIVAICSVVFYFYKKRLKSSA
;
A
#
# COMPACT_ATOMS: atom_id res chain seq x y z
N MET A 1 -15.68 -2.10 -25.62
CA MET A 1 -14.87 -3.24 -26.12
C MET A 1 -13.63 -3.34 -25.25
N TRP A 2 -13.09 -4.54 -25.10
CA TRP A 2 -11.73 -4.74 -24.60
C TRP A 2 -10.71 -4.31 -25.65
N HIS A 3 -9.45 -4.12 -25.23
CA HIS A 3 -8.33 -3.64 -26.07
C HIS A 3 -8.00 -4.52 -27.28
N ASP A 4 -8.64 -5.66 -27.36
CA ASP A 4 -8.46 -6.68 -28.36
C ASP A 4 -9.62 -6.84 -29.32
N GLY A 5 -10.65 -6.03 -29.13
CA GLY A 5 -11.88 -6.14 -29.88
C GLY A 5 -12.77 -7.29 -29.41
N TRP A 6 -12.52 -7.91 -28.25
CA TRP A 6 -13.57 -8.68 -27.59
C TRP A 6 -14.61 -7.74 -27.01
N GLU A 7 -15.85 -8.18 -27.06
CA GLU A 7 -16.93 -7.45 -26.43
C GLU A 7 -16.79 -7.48 -24.92
N PHE A 8 -16.93 -6.32 -24.28
CA PHE A 8 -17.09 -6.20 -22.84
C PHE A 8 -18.56 -6.44 -22.48
N ASN A 9 -18.86 -7.38 -21.60
CA ASN A 9 -20.25 -7.69 -21.23
C ASN A 9 -20.40 -8.16 -19.77
N ALA A 10 -21.63 -8.53 -19.37
CA ALA A 10 -21.94 -8.92 -17.99
C ALA A 10 -21.10 -10.12 -17.48
N THR A 11 -20.62 -10.98 -18.39
CA THR A 11 -19.77 -12.13 -18.05
C THR A 11 -18.44 -11.69 -17.46
N ASP A 12 -17.84 -10.62 -17.96
CA ASP A 12 -16.56 -10.10 -17.45
C ASP A 12 -16.70 -9.60 -16.00
N VAL A 13 -17.78 -8.86 -15.74
CA VAL A 13 -18.08 -8.31 -14.41
C VAL A 13 -18.38 -9.45 -13.43
N TRP A 14 -19.24 -10.39 -13.83
CA TRP A 14 -19.55 -11.57 -13.02
C TRP A 14 -18.30 -12.39 -12.71
N PHE A 15 -17.48 -12.67 -13.73
CA PHE A 15 -16.24 -13.44 -13.58
C PHE A 15 -15.25 -12.74 -12.64
N THR A 16 -15.11 -11.42 -12.75
CA THR A 16 -14.23 -10.63 -11.88
C THR A 16 -14.66 -10.77 -10.43
N TRP A 17 -15.90 -10.44 -10.10
CA TRP A 17 -16.36 -10.43 -8.70
C TRP A 17 -16.39 -11.82 -8.09
N THR A 18 -16.85 -12.82 -8.85
CA THR A 18 -16.88 -14.20 -8.36
C THR A 18 -15.47 -14.76 -8.16
N SER A 19 -14.51 -14.44 -9.05
CA SER A 19 -13.12 -14.87 -8.88
C SER A 19 -12.46 -14.23 -7.66
N ILE A 20 -12.75 -12.96 -7.35
CA ILE A 20 -12.23 -12.30 -6.14
C ILE A 20 -12.77 -12.99 -4.87
N MET A 21 -14.02 -13.46 -4.90
CA MET A 21 -14.66 -14.20 -3.81
C MET A 21 -14.38 -15.71 -3.83
N THR A 22 -13.50 -16.19 -4.71
CA THR A 22 -13.07 -17.58 -4.75
C THR A 22 -11.82 -17.75 -3.87
N PRO A 23 -11.86 -18.57 -2.79
CA PRO A 23 -10.75 -18.69 -1.84
C PRO A 23 -9.43 -19.11 -2.49
N GLU A 24 -9.46 -20.00 -3.49
CA GLU A 24 -8.25 -20.50 -4.16
C GLU A 24 -7.47 -19.39 -4.89
N VAL A 25 -8.12 -18.29 -5.26
CA VAL A 25 -7.47 -17.14 -5.91
C VAL A 25 -6.60 -16.36 -4.91
N GLY A 26 -6.95 -16.37 -3.62
CA GLY A 26 -6.23 -15.61 -2.60
C GLY A 26 -6.25 -14.09 -2.83
N ALA A 27 -7.33 -13.57 -3.41
CA ALA A 27 -7.46 -12.15 -3.74
C ALA A 27 -7.53 -11.28 -2.47
N MET A 28 -6.85 -10.13 -2.50
CA MET A 28 -6.89 -9.15 -1.40
C MET A 28 -8.33 -8.68 -1.09
N GLY A 29 -9.16 -8.56 -2.14
CA GLY A 29 -10.57 -8.17 -2.03
C GLY A 29 -11.52 -9.25 -1.53
N TYR A 30 -11.04 -10.47 -1.25
CA TYR A 30 -11.88 -11.62 -0.90
C TYR A 30 -12.83 -11.31 0.27
N SER A 31 -12.28 -10.92 1.42
CA SER A 31 -13.06 -10.63 2.63
C SER A 31 -14.02 -9.45 2.40
N PHE A 32 -13.52 -8.43 1.69
CA PHE A 32 -14.30 -7.25 1.35
C PHE A 32 -15.53 -7.61 0.52
N LEU A 33 -15.38 -8.20 -0.67
CA LEU A 33 -16.53 -8.53 -1.53
C LEU A 33 -17.47 -9.56 -0.89
N THR A 34 -16.91 -10.58 -0.20
CA THR A 34 -17.71 -11.58 0.51
C THR A 34 -18.60 -10.92 1.57
N SER A 35 -18.12 -9.86 2.24
CA SER A 35 -18.94 -9.14 3.23
C SER A 35 -20.14 -8.38 2.63
N TYR A 36 -20.07 -7.99 1.34
CA TYR A 36 -21.15 -7.32 0.64
C TYR A 36 -22.12 -8.30 -0.02
N PHE A 37 -21.58 -9.28 -0.75
CA PHE A 37 -22.35 -10.22 -1.56
C PHE A 37 -22.77 -11.49 -0.81
N GLY A 38 -22.06 -11.85 0.26
CA GLY A 38 -22.25 -13.10 1.00
C GLY A 38 -21.64 -14.31 0.29
N SER A 39 -22.03 -14.55 -0.96
CA SER A 39 -21.48 -15.64 -1.79
C SER A 39 -21.56 -15.32 -3.29
N ASN A 40 -20.91 -16.16 -4.09
CA ASN A 40 -20.96 -16.09 -5.55
C ASN A 40 -22.38 -16.27 -6.13
N GLU A 41 -23.27 -17.01 -5.44
CA GLU A 41 -24.64 -17.25 -5.93
C GLU A 41 -25.53 -15.99 -5.91
N SER A 42 -25.11 -14.95 -5.18
CA SER A 42 -25.82 -13.67 -5.13
C SER A 42 -25.78 -12.91 -6.45
N ILE A 43 -24.82 -13.20 -7.35
CA ILE A 43 -24.59 -12.45 -8.60
C ILE A 43 -25.05 -13.30 -9.79
N LYS A 44 -26.05 -12.81 -10.52
CA LYS A 44 -26.69 -13.52 -11.64
C LYS A 44 -26.61 -12.72 -12.92
N ILE A 45 -26.16 -13.35 -14.01
CA ILE A 45 -26.28 -12.78 -15.35
C ILE A 45 -27.74 -12.92 -15.80
N THR A 46 -28.43 -11.80 -15.96
CA THR A 46 -29.84 -11.77 -16.40
C THR A 46 -30.02 -11.23 -17.82
N GLY A 47 -28.93 -10.76 -18.43
CA GLY A 47 -28.89 -10.35 -19.83
C GLY A 47 -27.46 -10.09 -20.29
N ARG A 48 -27.27 -9.85 -21.59
CA ARG A 48 -25.94 -9.63 -22.19
C ARG A 48 -25.13 -8.55 -21.46
N TYR A 49 -25.77 -7.45 -21.09
CA TYR A 49 -25.16 -6.35 -20.31
C TYR A 49 -25.87 -6.13 -18.97
N GLN A 50 -26.44 -7.18 -18.39
CA GLN A 50 -27.22 -7.06 -17.15
C GLN A 50 -26.81 -8.11 -16.13
N LEU A 51 -26.51 -7.64 -14.92
CA LEU A 51 -26.39 -8.44 -13.72
C LEU A 51 -27.53 -8.09 -12.75
N THR A 52 -28.01 -9.09 -12.02
CA THR A 52 -28.84 -8.92 -10.84
C THR A 52 -28.04 -9.39 -9.63
N VAL A 53 -28.07 -8.60 -8.55
CA VAL A 53 -27.35 -8.88 -7.30
C VAL A 53 -28.35 -8.96 -6.14
N ASP A 54 -28.39 -10.10 -5.47
CA ASP A 54 -29.18 -10.33 -4.27
C ASP A 54 -28.33 -10.08 -3.01
N LEU A 55 -28.41 -8.87 -2.43
CA LEU A 55 -27.64 -8.55 -1.22
C LEU A 55 -28.22 -9.26 0.01
N PRO A 56 -27.39 -9.82 0.91
CA PRO A 56 -27.85 -10.52 2.10
C PRO A 56 -28.55 -9.59 3.11
N LYS A 57 -28.29 -8.27 3.02
CA LYS A 57 -28.93 -7.22 3.80
C LYS A 57 -28.87 -5.88 3.05
N PRO A 58 -29.78 -4.93 3.33
CA PRO A 58 -29.64 -3.57 2.83
C PRO A 58 -28.27 -2.98 3.20
N ASN A 59 -27.60 -2.36 2.23
CA ASN A 59 -26.27 -1.76 2.42
C ASN A 59 -26.16 -0.43 1.65
N SER A 60 -26.13 0.69 2.38
CA SER A 60 -26.03 2.04 1.82
C SER A 60 -24.68 2.33 1.16
N TYR A 61 -23.66 1.52 1.44
CA TYR A 61 -22.31 1.69 0.91
C TYR A 61 -22.02 0.79 -0.30
N PHE A 62 -22.95 -0.06 -0.73
CA PHE A 62 -22.72 -0.95 -1.87
C PHE A 62 -22.26 -0.20 -3.13
N LEU A 63 -22.96 0.87 -3.51
CA LEU A 63 -22.57 1.69 -4.67
C LEU A 63 -21.19 2.35 -4.49
N PRO A 64 -20.93 3.15 -3.43
CA PRO A 64 -19.63 3.80 -3.28
C PRO A 64 -18.44 2.89 -2.98
N SER A 65 -18.69 1.68 -2.49
CA SER A 65 -17.61 0.77 -2.12
C SER A 65 -17.34 -0.31 -3.17
N VAL A 66 -18.36 -0.75 -3.91
CA VAL A 66 -18.19 -1.81 -4.92
C VAL A 66 -18.27 -1.25 -6.35
N MET A 67 -19.12 -0.25 -6.62
CA MET A 67 -19.31 0.28 -7.99
C MET A 67 -18.38 1.45 -8.30
N PHE A 68 -18.10 2.33 -7.34
CA PHE A 68 -17.20 3.46 -7.56
C PHE A 68 -15.76 3.05 -7.29
N HIS A 69 -14.98 2.91 -8.36
CA HIS A 69 -13.55 2.62 -8.31
C HIS A 69 -12.79 3.82 -7.73
N SER A 70 -12.69 3.90 -6.40
CA SER A 70 -11.75 4.79 -5.71
C SER A 70 -10.37 4.13 -5.61
N GLY A 71 -9.30 4.92 -5.47
CA GLY A 71 -7.91 4.44 -5.58
C GLY A 71 -7.54 3.24 -4.70
N ASP A 72 -8.20 3.02 -3.57
CA ASP A 72 -7.96 1.86 -2.69
C ASP A 72 -8.71 0.59 -3.15
N SER A 73 -9.68 0.73 -4.07
CA SER A 73 -10.44 -0.34 -4.73
C SER A 73 -9.83 -0.76 -6.07
N ALA A 74 -8.56 -0.41 -6.32
CA ALA A 74 -7.81 -0.82 -7.51
C ALA A 74 -7.89 -2.34 -7.77
N HIS A 75 -8.02 -3.12 -6.69
CA HIS A 75 -8.18 -4.57 -6.71
C HIS A 75 -9.54 -5.09 -7.22
N LEU A 76 -10.49 -4.21 -7.53
CA LEU A 76 -11.81 -4.54 -8.11
C LEU A 76 -11.91 -4.21 -9.60
N GLY A 77 -10.80 -3.85 -10.25
CA GLY A 77 -10.78 -3.62 -11.70
C GLY A 77 -11.34 -4.82 -12.46
N ILE A 78 -12.25 -4.58 -13.39
CA ILE A 78 -12.85 -5.66 -14.20
C ILE A 78 -11.76 -6.29 -15.05
N ILE A 79 -11.73 -7.62 -15.07
CA ILE A 79 -10.76 -8.42 -15.82
C ILE A 79 -11.46 -9.16 -16.97
N PRO A 80 -10.76 -9.39 -18.10
CA PRO A 80 -11.32 -10.05 -19.27
C PRO A 80 -11.53 -11.54 -19.02
N TRP A 81 -12.79 -11.96 -18.99
CA TRP A 81 -13.16 -13.37 -18.80
C TRP A 81 -12.54 -14.25 -19.89
N HIS A 82 -12.59 -13.80 -21.14
CA HIS A 82 -12.13 -14.59 -22.30
C HIS A 82 -10.63 -14.88 -22.30
N ILE A 83 -9.83 -14.13 -21.53
CA ILE A 83 -8.38 -14.36 -21.38
C ILE A 83 -8.08 -15.33 -20.24
N LEU A 84 -8.77 -15.19 -19.10
CA LEU A 84 -8.36 -15.84 -17.85
C LEU A 84 -9.17 -17.09 -17.50
N LYS A 85 -10.34 -17.30 -18.12
CA LYS A 85 -11.25 -18.41 -17.76
C LYS A 85 -10.62 -19.81 -17.84
N ASP A 86 -9.68 -20.00 -18.76
CA ASP A 86 -9.04 -21.30 -19.01
C ASP A 86 -7.68 -21.42 -18.29
N ILE A 87 -7.29 -20.39 -17.52
CA ILE A 87 -6.03 -20.37 -16.76
C ILE A 87 -6.33 -20.81 -15.32
N PRO A 88 -5.63 -21.82 -14.79
CA PRO A 88 -5.78 -22.22 -13.40
C PRO A 88 -5.53 -21.06 -12.43
N TYR A 89 -6.38 -20.90 -11.40
CA TYR A 89 -6.26 -19.80 -10.43
C TYR A 89 -4.87 -19.71 -9.77
N THR A 90 -4.22 -20.84 -9.53
CA THR A 90 -2.86 -20.91 -8.96
C THR A 90 -1.80 -20.27 -9.84
N GLU A 91 -2.05 -20.13 -11.15
CA GLU A 91 -1.12 -19.56 -12.13
C GLU A 91 -1.38 -18.07 -12.38
N TRP A 92 -2.51 -17.53 -11.93
CA TRP A 92 -2.90 -16.15 -12.22
C TRP A 92 -1.84 -15.16 -11.77
N ARG A 93 -1.31 -15.30 -10.55
CA ARG A 93 -0.32 -14.37 -9.98
C ARG A 93 0.95 -14.23 -10.85
N THR A 94 1.33 -15.30 -11.54
CA THR A 94 2.54 -15.35 -12.38
C THR A 94 2.24 -15.19 -13.87
N HIS A 95 0.97 -15.26 -14.27
CA HIS A 95 0.58 -15.13 -15.66
C HIS A 95 0.93 -13.73 -16.22
N THR A 96 1.36 -13.67 -17.48
CA THR A 96 1.80 -12.42 -18.13
C THR A 96 0.73 -11.33 -18.14
N PHE A 97 -0.55 -11.69 -18.15
CA PHE A 97 -1.66 -10.73 -17.99
C PHE A 97 -1.49 -9.90 -16.71
N ASN A 98 -1.11 -10.52 -15.60
CA ASN A 98 -0.99 -9.87 -14.29
C ASN A 98 0.39 -9.27 -14.04
N THR A 99 1.47 -9.90 -14.55
CA THR A 99 2.83 -9.41 -14.32
C THR A 99 3.25 -8.32 -15.29
N GLY A 100 2.66 -8.27 -16.49
CA GLY A 100 3.10 -7.40 -17.58
C GLY A 100 4.47 -7.78 -18.17
N ILE A 101 5.05 -8.92 -17.75
CA ILE A 101 6.36 -9.41 -18.19
C ILE A 101 6.18 -10.50 -19.25
N GLY A 102 6.77 -10.28 -20.43
CA GLY A 102 6.67 -11.19 -21.58
C GLY A 102 5.46 -10.88 -22.46
N THR A 103 4.97 -11.88 -23.19
CA THR A 103 3.78 -11.79 -24.05
C THR A 103 2.88 -12.99 -23.84
N TYR A 104 1.57 -12.80 -23.99
CA TYR A 104 0.62 -13.91 -24.13
C TYR A 104 -0.22 -13.69 -25.39
N LYS A 105 -0.60 -14.79 -26.03
CA LYS A 105 -1.49 -14.79 -27.18
C LYS A 105 -2.92 -14.84 -26.69
N VAL A 106 -3.77 -14.10 -27.36
CA VAL A 106 -5.20 -14.16 -27.15
C VAL A 106 -5.87 -14.34 -28.50
N THR A 107 -6.78 -15.29 -28.55
CA THR A 107 -7.57 -15.59 -29.74
C THR A 107 -8.79 -14.68 -29.75
N LYS A 108 -8.95 -13.90 -30.81
CA LYS A 108 -10.11 -13.05 -31.08
C LYS A 108 -11.34 -13.89 -31.44
N PRO A 109 -12.56 -13.30 -31.40
CA PRO A 109 -13.78 -14.02 -31.79
C PRO A 109 -13.76 -14.49 -33.26
N ASP A 110 -13.02 -13.79 -34.13
CA ASP A 110 -12.84 -14.14 -35.54
C ASP A 110 -11.76 -15.22 -35.79
N GLY A 111 -11.16 -15.76 -34.73
CA GLY A 111 -10.11 -16.78 -34.78
C GLY A 111 -8.70 -16.22 -35.02
N THR A 112 -8.54 -14.92 -35.26
CA THR A 112 -7.22 -14.31 -35.35
C THR A 112 -6.57 -14.20 -33.97
N THR A 113 -5.24 -14.28 -33.89
CA THR A 113 -4.53 -14.09 -32.62
C THR A 113 -3.92 -12.71 -32.54
N TYR A 114 -4.03 -12.05 -31.39
CA TYR A 114 -3.26 -10.85 -31.10
C TYR A 114 -2.43 -11.03 -29.83
N THR A 115 -1.42 -10.18 -29.68
CA THR A 115 -0.56 -10.12 -28.50
C THR A 115 -1.04 -9.01 -27.58
N ALA A 116 -1.50 -9.39 -26.40
CA ALA A 116 -2.27 -8.53 -25.52
C ALA A 116 -1.46 -7.92 -24.39
N ARG A 117 -1.74 -6.65 -24.05
CA ARG A 117 -1.07 -5.98 -22.92
C ARG A 117 -1.89 -4.77 -22.34
N GLY A 118 -2.49 -4.94 -21.15
CA GLY A 118 -3.00 -3.91 -20.20
C GLY A 118 -4.21 -3.02 -20.57
N PRO A 119 -4.65 -2.09 -19.66
CA PRO A 119 -5.83 -1.20 -19.75
C PRO A 119 -5.62 0.29 -20.18
N TYR A 120 -4.38 0.78 -20.21
CA TYR A 120 -3.87 1.43 -21.44
C TYR A 120 -3.32 0.31 -22.30
N ARG A 121 -2.95 0.51 -23.57
CA ARG A 121 -2.08 -0.51 -24.18
C ARG A 121 -0.75 -0.47 -23.43
N CYS A 122 -0.64 -1.23 -22.33
CA CYS A 122 0.51 -1.31 -21.49
C CYS A 122 1.56 -1.97 -22.36
N MET A 123 2.55 -1.24 -22.83
CA MET A 123 3.55 -1.79 -23.74
C MET A 123 4.50 -2.75 -23.01
N GLY A 124 4.33 -2.92 -21.69
CA GLY A 124 5.07 -3.82 -20.83
C GLY A 124 6.06 -3.07 -19.94
N PHE A 125 6.69 -3.81 -19.03
CA PHE A 125 7.82 -3.34 -18.24
C PHE A 125 9.13 -3.58 -19.02
N ASP A 126 9.90 -2.51 -19.22
CA ASP A 126 11.27 -2.58 -19.72
C ASP A 126 12.24 -2.63 -18.53
N PRO A 127 12.91 -3.77 -18.28
CA PRO A 127 13.83 -3.90 -17.15
C PRO A 127 15.15 -3.12 -17.34
N THR A 128 15.51 -2.76 -18.57
CA THR A 128 16.73 -1.98 -18.87
C THR A 128 16.52 -0.51 -18.56
N LEU A 129 15.36 0.00 -18.96
CA LEU A 129 14.95 1.38 -18.69
C LEU A 129 14.20 1.55 -17.37
N ASN A 130 13.92 0.45 -16.68
CA ASN A 130 13.16 0.38 -15.44
C ASN A 130 11.83 1.17 -15.52
N LYS A 131 11.09 0.93 -16.60
CA LYS A 131 9.96 1.76 -17.03
C LYS A 131 8.80 0.91 -17.51
N VAL A 132 7.58 1.23 -17.08
CA VAL A 132 6.35 0.75 -17.72
C VAL A 132 5.85 1.81 -18.68
N SER A 133 5.53 1.41 -19.91
CA SER A 133 5.04 2.33 -20.94
C SER A 133 3.58 2.02 -21.27
N TYR A 134 2.82 3.05 -21.60
CA TYR A 134 1.40 2.95 -21.88
C TYR A 134 1.09 3.78 -23.13
N GLU A 135 0.35 3.22 -24.07
CA GLU A 135 -0.17 3.92 -25.24
C GLU A 135 -1.68 4.12 -25.11
N LEU A 136 -2.15 5.30 -25.52
CA LEU A 136 -3.57 5.59 -25.67
C LEU A 136 -4.28 4.53 -26.53
N TYR A 137 -5.36 3.98 -26.00
CA TYR A 137 -6.35 3.24 -26.77
C TYR A 137 -7.39 4.19 -27.38
N GLU A 138 -7.32 4.41 -28.69
CA GLU A 138 -8.20 5.35 -29.41
C GLU A 138 -9.69 4.93 -29.38
N ASP A 139 -9.98 3.63 -29.31
CA ASP A 139 -11.36 3.11 -29.25
C ASP A 139 -11.89 2.99 -27.81
N TYR A 140 -11.34 3.78 -26.87
CA TYR A 140 -11.86 3.84 -25.51
C TYR A 140 -13.34 4.26 -25.51
N TRP A 141 -14.16 3.56 -24.72
CA TRP A 141 -15.62 3.68 -24.80
C TRP A 141 -16.16 5.08 -24.50
N ASP A 142 -15.44 5.87 -23.71
CA ASP A 142 -15.80 7.23 -23.32
C ASP A 142 -14.87 8.29 -23.96
N ARG A 143 -14.41 8.01 -25.19
CA ARG A 143 -13.45 8.87 -25.91
C ARG A 143 -13.95 10.31 -26.09
N GLU A 144 -15.26 10.49 -26.22
CA GLU A 144 -15.91 11.79 -26.43
C GLU A 144 -15.82 12.71 -25.19
N ASN A 145 -15.84 12.14 -23.97
CA ASN A 145 -15.71 12.91 -22.73
C ASN A 145 -14.26 13.04 -22.24
N TRP A 146 -13.30 12.39 -22.93
CA TRP A 146 -11.89 12.44 -22.55
C TRP A 146 -11.12 13.54 -23.29
N ASN A 147 -10.67 14.54 -22.52
CA ASN A 147 -9.96 15.73 -23.02
C ASN A 147 -8.42 15.62 -22.93
N GLY A 148 -7.88 14.43 -22.64
CA GLY A 148 -6.43 14.23 -22.57
C GLY A 148 -5.77 14.24 -23.95
N ASN A 149 -4.57 14.81 -24.04
CA ASN A 149 -3.75 14.84 -25.25
C ASN A 149 -2.48 13.97 -25.16
N VAL A 150 -2.33 13.21 -24.07
CA VAL A 150 -1.17 12.34 -23.82
C VAL A 150 -1.34 11.05 -24.60
N LYS A 151 -0.52 10.86 -25.65
CA LYS A 151 -0.49 9.62 -26.44
C LYS A 151 0.29 8.50 -25.74
N TYR A 152 1.42 8.85 -25.12
CA TYR A 152 2.26 7.91 -24.39
C TYR A 152 2.43 8.37 -22.95
N PHE A 153 2.13 7.48 -22.02
CA PHE A 153 2.36 7.69 -20.60
C PHE A 153 3.45 6.71 -20.13
N TYR A 154 4.37 7.20 -19.31
CA TYR A 154 5.50 6.42 -18.82
C TYR A 154 5.51 6.46 -17.29
N GLN A 155 5.55 5.29 -16.68
CA GLN A 155 5.83 5.13 -15.26
C GLN A 155 7.29 4.69 -15.11
N VAL A 156 8.13 5.60 -14.64
CA VAL A 156 9.58 5.38 -14.47
C VAL A 156 9.86 5.07 -13.02
N TYR A 157 10.59 3.98 -12.75
CA TYR A 157 11.06 3.70 -11.41
C TYR A 157 12.40 4.40 -11.16
N ILE A 158 12.43 5.29 -10.17
CA ILE A 158 13.61 6.01 -9.73
C ILE A 158 13.94 5.60 -8.30
N GLY A 159 15.20 5.23 -8.05
CA GLY A 159 15.59 4.56 -6.82
C GLY A 159 15.82 5.45 -5.60
N SER A 160 15.80 6.78 -5.75
CA SER A 160 16.02 7.72 -4.65
C SER A 160 15.36 9.07 -4.86
N ASP A 161 15.11 9.76 -3.74
CA ASP A 161 14.49 11.08 -3.70
C ASP A 161 15.30 12.13 -4.48
N ASP A 162 16.62 12.17 -4.28
CA ASP A 162 17.51 13.12 -4.97
C ASP A 162 17.53 12.90 -6.48
N ALA A 163 17.54 11.63 -6.92
CA ALA A 163 17.51 11.29 -8.34
C ALA A 163 16.17 11.67 -8.98
N ALA A 164 15.06 11.45 -8.28
CA ALA A 164 13.73 11.80 -8.77
C ALA A 164 13.57 13.32 -8.94
N ILE A 165 14.04 14.10 -7.96
CA ILE A 165 14.01 15.57 -8.04
C ILE A 165 14.93 16.09 -9.15
N ALA A 166 16.12 15.50 -9.32
CA ALA A 166 17.01 15.85 -10.41
C ALA A 166 16.38 15.55 -11.79
N ALA A 167 15.77 14.37 -11.95
CA ALA A 167 15.06 13.97 -13.16
C ALA A 167 13.88 14.90 -13.49
N LEU A 168 13.13 15.34 -12.47
CA LEU A 168 12.08 16.35 -12.65
C LEU A 168 12.68 17.68 -13.12
N LYS A 169 13.79 18.12 -12.50
CA LYS A 169 14.44 19.39 -12.80
C LYS A 169 15.05 19.45 -14.19
N THR A 170 15.56 18.32 -14.70
CA THR A 170 16.12 18.22 -16.06
C THR A 170 15.06 17.98 -17.12
N GLY A 171 13.81 17.69 -16.74
CA GLY A 171 12.72 17.34 -17.66
C GLY A 171 12.80 15.89 -18.17
N GLU A 172 13.53 15.01 -17.49
CA GLU A 172 13.51 13.57 -17.78
C GLU A 172 12.17 12.94 -17.40
N VAL A 173 11.51 13.47 -16.36
CA VAL A 173 10.13 13.16 -15.99
C VAL A 173 9.32 14.44 -15.80
N ASP A 174 8.03 14.39 -16.11
CA ASP A 174 7.13 15.56 -15.98
C ASP A 174 6.53 15.69 -14.58
N ILE A 175 6.40 14.57 -13.86
CA ILE A 175 5.71 14.47 -12.57
C ILE A 175 6.44 13.46 -11.68
N ILE A 176 6.61 13.79 -10.40
CA ILE A 176 7.02 12.86 -9.34
C ILE A 176 5.98 12.86 -8.22
N ASP A 177 5.82 11.74 -7.53
CA ASP A 177 4.89 11.59 -6.39
C ASP A 177 5.54 12.04 -5.08
N GLY A 178 4.71 12.38 -4.08
CA GLY A 178 5.16 12.74 -2.73
C GLY A 178 5.95 11.64 -2.01
N VAL A 179 5.89 10.38 -2.47
CA VAL A 179 6.70 9.26 -1.94
C VAL A 179 8.20 9.56 -1.89
N PHE A 180 8.70 10.49 -2.72
CA PHE A 180 10.10 10.93 -2.73
C PHE A 180 10.45 11.96 -1.65
N SER A 181 9.70 11.96 -0.54
CA SER A 181 9.91 12.80 0.64
C SER A 181 10.16 14.29 0.32
N ILE A 182 9.46 14.82 -0.69
CA ILE A 182 9.69 16.16 -1.23
C ILE A 182 9.27 17.27 -0.25
N GLU A 183 8.61 16.94 0.85
CA GLU A 183 8.05 17.86 1.84
C GLU A 183 9.12 18.80 2.42
N LYS A 184 10.36 18.30 2.57
CA LYS A 184 11.53 19.07 3.05
C LYS A 184 12.08 20.05 2.03
N LYS A 185 11.76 19.85 0.75
CA LYS A 185 12.37 20.55 -0.39
C LYS A 185 11.39 21.40 -1.17
N VAL A 186 10.16 21.56 -0.68
CA VAL A 186 9.11 22.35 -1.33
C VAL A 186 9.59 23.75 -1.70
N ALA A 187 10.23 24.47 -0.77
CA ALA A 187 10.71 25.83 -1.03
C ALA A 187 11.85 25.89 -2.07
N GLU A 188 12.60 24.80 -2.27
CA GLU A 188 13.60 24.69 -3.34
C GLU A 188 12.92 24.38 -4.67
N ILE A 189 11.98 23.43 -4.68
CA ILE A 189 11.28 22.97 -5.89
C ILE A 189 10.41 24.10 -6.45
N GLU A 190 9.71 24.87 -5.61
CA GLU A 190 8.87 26.00 -6.02
C GLU A 190 9.65 27.13 -6.72
N GLN A 191 10.99 27.13 -6.69
CA GLN A 191 11.81 28.08 -7.45
C GLN A 191 11.87 27.77 -8.95
N TRP A 192 11.60 26.52 -9.35
CA TRP A 192 11.75 26.07 -10.74
C TRP A 192 10.65 25.11 -11.22
N GLY A 193 9.80 24.61 -10.31
CA GLY A 193 8.72 23.69 -10.59
C GLY A 193 7.45 24.07 -9.83
N THR A 194 6.40 23.25 -9.98
CA THR A 194 5.13 23.43 -9.29
C THR A 194 4.91 22.31 -8.29
N VAL A 195 4.60 22.66 -7.03
CA VAL A 195 4.23 21.68 -5.99
C VAL A 195 2.74 21.76 -5.74
N GLN A 196 2.04 20.65 -5.94
CA GLN A 196 0.63 20.51 -5.60
C GLN A 196 0.49 19.87 -4.21
N LYS A 197 -0.09 20.62 -3.27
CA LYS A 197 -0.36 20.14 -1.91
C LYS A 197 -1.80 19.68 -1.85
N VAL A 198 -2.00 18.39 -1.58
CA VAL A 198 -3.33 17.79 -1.48
C VAL A 198 -3.45 17.14 -0.12
N LEU A 199 -4.50 17.48 0.63
CA LEU A 199 -4.80 16.70 1.84
C LEU A 199 -5.23 15.30 1.40
N ARG A 200 -4.46 14.29 1.78
CA ARG A 200 -4.80 12.90 1.48
C ARG A 200 -5.46 12.24 2.69
N PRO A 201 -6.48 11.40 2.48
CA PRO A 201 -7.06 10.56 3.52
C PRO A 201 -6.14 9.41 3.93
N ARG A 202 -4.91 9.75 4.35
CA ARG A 202 -3.92 8.79 4.82
C ARG A 202 -3.50 9.16 6.23
N TRP A 203 -3.24 8.13 7.01
CA TRP A 203 -2.72 8.26 8.36
C TRP A 203 -1.60 7.24 8.54
N ASN A 204 -0.69 7.56 9.47
CA ASN A 204 0.29 6.60 9.97
C ASN A 204 -0.25 6.03 11.26
N GLU A 205 -0.33 4.71 11.35
CA GLU A 205 -0.82 4.00 12.53
C GLU A 205 0.15 2.94 13.00
N LEU A 206 0.04 2.60 14.28
CA LEU A 206 0.63 1.40 14.84
C LEU A 206 -0.49 0.38 15.04
N ALA A 207 -0.56 -0.60 14.14
CA ALA A 207 -1.47 -1.72 14.29
C ALA A 207 -0.99 -2.65 15.42
N ILE A 208 -1.91 -3.03 16.31
CA ILE A 208 -1.61 -3.89 17.45
C ILE A 208 -2.24 -5.26 17.23
N ASN A 209 -1.44 -6.31 17.41
CA ASN A 209 -1.96 -7.67 17.46
C ASN A 209 -2.74 -7.88 18.76
N ASN A 210 -4.05 -8.03 18.66
CA ASN A 210 -4.94 -8.23 19.81
C ASN A 210 -4.77 -9.60 20.50
N ASP A 211 -4.10 -10.55 19.85
CA ASP A 211 -3.77 -11.85 20.46
C ASP A 211 -2.41 -11.83 21.18
N HIS A 212 -1.65 -10.73 21.07
CA HIS A 212 -0.36 -10.64 21.74
C HIS A 212 -0.56 -10.69 23.28
N PRO A 213 0.18 -11.53 24.01
CA PRO A 213 -0.12 -11.84 25.41
C PRO A 213 0.07 -10.66 26.38
N ILE A 214 0.82 -9.63 25.98
CA ILE A 214 1.02 -8.39 26.76
C ILE A 214 0.12 -7.23 26.26
N ILE A 215 0.31 -6.78 25.01
CA ILE A 215 -0.37 -5.60 24.47
C ILE A 215 -1.78 -5.87 23.93
N GLY A 216 -2.13 -7.13 23.69
CA GLY A 216 -3.43 -7.57 23.18
C GLY A 216 -4.33 -8.07 24.31
N THR A 217 -4.07 -9.30 24.76
CA THR A 217 -4.87 -10.00 25.78
C THR A 217 -4.50 -9.63 27.22
N GLY A 218 -3.22 -9.32 27.45
CA GLY A 218 -2.67 -8.89 28.74
C GLY A 218 -2.45 -10.00 29.76
N VAL A 219 -2.65 -11.26 29.39
CA VAL A 219 -2.47 -12.43 30.26
C VAL A 219 -1.04 -12.55 30.81
N GLU A 220 -0.05 -12.05 30.06
CA GLU A 220 1.36 -12.07 30.47
C GLU A 220 1.83 -10.76 31.15
N THR A 221 0.95 -9.78 31.34
CA THR A 221 1.28 -8.61 32.17
C THR A 221 1.35 -9.01 33.65
N PRO A 222 2.12 -8.30 34.51
CA PRO A 222 2.15 -8.60 35.94
C PRO A 222 0.77 -8.55 36.60
N LEU A 223 -0.07 -7.57 36.23
CA LEU A 223 -1.46 -7.50 36.70
C LEU A 223 -2.29 -8.69 36.18
N GLY A 224 -2.19 -9.02 34.90
CA GLY A 224 -2.92 -10.15 34.31
C GLY A 224 -2.54 -11.51 34.90
N LYS A 225 -1.27 -11.71 35.26
CA LYS A 225 -0.79 -12.92 35.95
C LYS A 225 -1.31 -13.00 37.39
N LYS A 226 -1.37 -11.86 38.09
CA LYS A 226 -1.85 -11.77 39.46
C LYS A 226 -3.37 -11.90 39.55
N ASP A 227 -4.08 -11.32 38.59
CA ASP A 227 -5.54 -11.30 38.51
C ASP A 227 -5.98 -11.47 37.04
N PRO A 228 -6.23 -12.72 36.60
CA PRO A 228 -6.62 -13.01 35.23
C PRO A 228 -7.88 -12.29 34.75
N ALA A 229 -8.80 -11.93 35.66
CA ALA A 229 -10.02 -11.18 35.31
C ALA A 229 -9.69 -9.74 34.85
N ARG A 230 -8.50 -9.24 35.16
CA ARG A 230 -8.01 -7.90 34.81
C ARG A 230 -6.98 -7.89 33.68
N ALA A 231 -6.74 -9.03 33.04
CA ALA A 231 -5.76 -9.14 31.94
C ALA A 231 -6.06 -8.13 30.80
N ALA A 232 -7.32 -8.06 30.33
CA ALA A 232 -7.70 -7.13 29.27
C ALA A 232 -7.54 -5.65 29.68
N GLU A 233 -7.79 -5.34 30.95
CA GLU A 233 -7.56 -4.01 31.52
C GLU A 233 -6.07 -3.67 31.54
N ALA A 234 -5.23 -4.62 31.95
CA ALA A 234 -3.78 -4.47 31.96
C ALA A 234 -3.22 -4.24 30.55
N ALA A 235 -3.69 -4.97 29.55
CA ALA A 235 -3.32 -4.74 28.16
C ALA A 235 -3.70 -3.32 27.68
N ARG A 236 -4.89 -2.84 28.04
CA ARG A 236 -5.32 -1.46 27.74
C ARG A 236 -4.35 -0.44 28.35
N TYR A 237 -3.90 -0.64 29.58
CA TYR A 237 -2.93 0.24 30.22
C TYR A 237 -1.59 0.26 29.48
N VAL A 238 -1.08 -0.90 29.04
CA VAL A 238 0.14 -0.94 28.23
C VAL A 238 -0.03 -0.17 26.90
N ARG A 239 -1.18 -0.30 26.22
CA ARG A 239 -1.45 0.46 24.98
C ARG A 239 -1.53 1.98 25.21
N LEU A 240 -2.12 2.40 26.33
CA LEU A 240 -2.13 3.81 26.73
C LEU A 240 -0.71 4.32 27.02
N ALA A 241 0.10 3.53 27.72
CA ALA A 241 1.50 3.86 27.98
C ALA A 241 2.29 4.07 26.69
N ILE A 242 2.17 3.13 25.73
CA ILE A 242 2.77 3.26 24.40
C ILE A 242 2.32 4.56 23.72
N SER A 243 1.01 4.86 23.74
CA SER A 243 0.49 6.06 23.11
C SER A 243 1.05 7.35 23.71
N TYR A 244 1.20 7.44 25.04
CA TYR A 244 1.79 8.61 25.71
C TYR A 244 3.31 8.70 25.52
N ALA A 245 3.98 7.59 25.23
CA ALA A 245 5.41 7.55 24.95
C ALA A 245 5.79 7.95 23.51
N ILE A 246 4.81 8.09 22.60
CA ILE A 246 5.07 8.47 21.20
C ILE A 246 5.10 10.01 21.07
N PRO A 247 6.23 10.62 20.67
CA PRO A 247 6.35 12.06 20.46
C PRO A 247 5.78 12.48 19.10
N ARG A 248 4.44 12.42 18.95
CA ARG A 248 3.74 12.68 17.67
C ARG A 248 4.12 14.01 17.03
N GLN A 249 4.23 15.09 17.82
CA GLN A 249 4.57 16.40 17.28
C GLN A 249 6.01 16.44 16.74
N GLU A 250 6.96 15.80 17.39
CA GLU A 250 8.34 15.72 16.90
C GLU A 250 8.45 14.86 15.62
N ILE A 251 7.69 13.77 15.55
CA ILE A 251 7.58 12.95 14.33
C ILE A 251 7.02 13.79 13.18
N ILE A 252 5.98 14.59 13.45
CA ILE A 252 5.42 15.50 12.47
C ILE A 252 6.48 16.51 12.04
N ASN A 253 7.14 17.19 12.97
CA ASN A 253 8.10 18.24 12.65
C ASN A 253 9.33 17.73 11.88
N SER A 254 9.78 16.51 12.15
CA SER A 254 11.05 15.98 11.63
C SER A 254 10.90 15.06 10.41
N ILE A 255 9.78 14.35 10.28
CA ILE A 255 9.57 13.32 9.26
C ILE A 255 8.43 13.70 8.31
N ILE A 256 7.26 14.08 8.82
CA ILE A 256 6.04 14.23 8.00
C ILE A 256 5.86 15.65 7.42
N ILE A 257 6.22 16.68 8.20
CA ILE A 257 6.26 18.13 7.90
C ILE A 257 4.91 18.81 7.58
N TYR A 258 3.92 18.06 7.10
CA TYR A 258 2.55 18.55 6.85
C TYR A 258 1.47 17.69 7.53
N GLY A 259 1.87 16.85 8.49
CA GLY A 259 0.94 15.99 9.24
C GLY A 259 0.22 16.75 10.35
N ILE A 260 -0.92 16.20 10.78
CA ILE A 260 -1.60 16.60 12.01
C ILE A 260 -1.65 15.40 12.98
N PRO A 261 -1.57 15.61 14.30
CA PRO A 261 -1.81 14.54 15.24
C PRO A 261 -3.26 14.05 15.12
N LEU A 262 -3.45 12.73 15.10
CA LEU A 262 -4.77 12.13 14.94
C LEU A 262 -5.09 11.18 16.09
N ALA A 263 -6.31 11.29 16.63
CA ALA A 263 -6.85 10.43 17.69
C ALA A 263 -7.98 9.50 17.20
N THR A 264 -8.37 9.62 15.93
CA THR A 264 -9.45 8.83 15.33
C THR A 264 -8.98 8.24 14.00
N PRO A 265 -9.62 7.19 13.47
CA PRO A 265 -9.30 6.68 12.14
C PRO A 265 -9.77 7.61 11.00
N LEU A 266 -10.60 8.62 11.31
CA LEU A 266 -11.06 9.62 10.36
C LEU A 266 -10.23 10.90 10.49
N ASN A 267 -9.98 11.58 9.36
CA ASN A 267 -9.37 12.91 9.35
C ASN A 267 -10.46 14.02 9.34
N PRO A 268 -10.10 15.30 9.60
CA PRO A 268 -11.07 16.39 9.68
C PRO A 268 -11.93 16.66 8.43
N GLU A 269 -11.49 16.23 7.24
CA GLU A 269 -12.25 16.41 6.00
C GLU A 269 -13.21 15.25 5.71
N MET A 270 -13.12 14.15 6.48
CA MET A 270 -14.00 13.00 6.28
C MET A 270 -15.36 13.20 6.96
N PRO A 271 -16.48 12.89 6.26
CA PRO A 271 -17.79 12.84 6.88
C PRO A 271 -17.82 11.92 8.11
N GLY A 272 -18.36 12.44 9.22
CA GLY A 272 -18.43 11.71 10.48
C GLY A 272 -17.21 11.87 11.39
N TYR A 273 -16.20 12.66 10.99
CA TYR A 273 -15.10 13.04 11.87
C TYR A 273 -15.63 13.68 13.16
N LYS A 274 -15.05 13.25 14.28
CA LYS A 274 -15.25 13.87 15.58
C LYS A 274 -13.88 14.11 16.19
N GLU A 275 -13.62 15.34 16.60
CA GLU A 275 -12.38 15.65 17.29
C GLU A 275 -12.35 14.94 18.65
N LEU A 276 -11.30 14.16 18.87
CA LEU A 276 -11.01 13.49 20.13
C LEU A 276 -9.66 13.98 20.67
N PRO A 277 -9.48 14.05 22.00
CA PRO A 277 -8.23 14.49 22.58
C PRO A 277 -7.10 13.53 22.20
N VAL A 278 -6.03 14.09 21.63
CA VAL A 278 -4.81 13.35 21.32
C VAL A 278 -4.01 13.14 22.60
N HIS A 279 -3.45 11.94 22.76
CA HIS A 279 -2.48 11.69 23.82
C HIS A 279 -1.17 12.42 23.50
N GLU A 280 -0.98 13.58 24.13
CA GLU A 280 0.28 14.33 24.07
C GLU A 280 1.43 13.53 24.66
N TYR A 281 2.64 13.77 24.16
CA TYR A 281 3.84 13.10 24.65
C TYR A 281 4.05 13.38 26.14
N ASN A 282 4.01 12.33 26.96
CA ASN A 282 4.16 12.44 28.39
C ASN A 282 4.70 11.13 28.98
N ILE A 283 6.02 11.06 29.17
CA ILE A 283 6.69 9.88 29.73
C ILE A 283 6.26 9.61 31.17
N THR A 284 5.91 10.62 31.97
CA THR A 284 5.40 10.42 33.33
C THR A 284 4.08 9.66 33.31
N LYS A 285 3.11 10.10 32.49
CA LYS A 285 1.85 9.37 32.30
C LYS A 285 2.05 7.98 31.71
N ALA A 286 2.99 7.83 30.78
CA ALA A 286 3.32 6.51 30.25
C ALA A 286 3.77 5.55 31.37
N LYS A 287 4.61 6.04 32.29
CA LYS A 287 5.04 5.28 33.47
C LYS A 287 3.88 4.92 34.40
N GLU A 288 3.03 5.90 34.73
CA GLU A 288 1.84 5.66 35.57
C GLU A 288 0.94 4.55 34.99
N TYR A 289 0.79 4.49 33.67
CA TYR A 289 0.00 3.42 33.03
C TYR A 289 0.69 2.05 33.08
N MET A 290 2.01 1.98 32.93
CA MET A 290 2.74 0.72 33.11
C MET A 290 2.65 0.22 34.55
N GLU A 291 2.71 1.11 35.53
CA GLU A 291 2.49 0.77 36.95
C GLU A 291 1.07 0.23 37.19
N LYS A 292 0.05 0.82 36.55
CA LYS A 292 -1.32 0.29 36.57
C LYS A 292 -1.44 -1.09 35.93
N ALA A 293 -0.60 -1.43 34.96
CA ALA A 293 -0.49 -2.79 34.40
C ALA A 293 0.32 -3.75 35.30
N GLY A 294 0.75 -3.29 36.48
CA GLY A 294 1.47 -4.06 37.50
C GLY A 294 2.99 -4.10 37.31
N TYR A 295 3.53 -3.35 36.34
CA TYR A 295 4.98 -3.26 36.18
C TYR A 295 5.58 -2.38 37.27
N VAL A 296 6.73 -2.80 37.81
CA VAL A 296 7.49 -2.02 38.77
C VAL A 296 8.73 -1.50 38.06
N TYR A 297 8.92 -0.19 38.10
CA TYR A 297 10.18 0.42 37.70
C TYR A 297 11.20 0.20 38.81
N GLU A 298 11.77 -0.99 38.88
CA GLU A 298 13.06 -1.12 39.55
C GLU A 298 14.03 -0.21 38.81
N ALA A 299 14.88 0.50 39.55
CA ALA A 299 15.96 1.25 38.95
C ALA A 299 16.74 0.25 38.09
N LEU A 300 16.60 0.33 36.76
CA LEU A 300 17.52 -0.34 35.87
C LEU A 300 18.90 0.08 36.37
N PRO A 301 19.81 -0.86 36.69
CA PRO A 301 21.17 -0.48 37.02
C PRO A 301 21.61 0.45 35.90
N ALA A 302 22.13 1.63 36.26
CA ALA A 302 22.54 2.62 35.28
C ALA A 302 23.33 1.85 34.23
N GLN A 303 22.77 1.73 33.01
CA GLN A 303 23.55 1.22 31.89
C GLN A 303 24.79 2.11 31.91
N PRO A 304 26.01 1.56 32.05
CA PRO A 304 27.20 2.38 32.10
C PRO A 304 27.10 3.28 30.88
N GLN A 305 26.91 4.57 31.12
CA GLN A 305 26.80 5.55 30.06
C GLN A 305 28.04 5.30 29.21
N PRO A 306 27.94 4.84 27.96
CA PRO A 306 29.09 4.84 27.08
C PRO A 306 29.27 6.31 26.71
N TRP A 307 29.74 7.09 27.68
CA TRP A 307 30.35 8.38 27.51
C TRP A 307 31.32 8.31 26.35
N LEU A 308 30.83 8.77 25.20
CA LEU A 308 31.55 9.67 24.33
C LEU A 308 32.96 9.22 23.91
N ASN A 309 33.18 7.94 23.59
CA ASN A 309 34.38 7.56 22.85
C ASN A 309 34.10 7.76 21.35
N TRP A 310 34.41 8.96 20.85
CA TRP A 310 34.47 9.26 19.41
C TRP A 310 35.31 8.23 18.62
N ALA A 311 36.19 7.50 19.30
CA ALA A 311 36.96 6.37 18.75
C ALA A 311 36.10 5.19 18.27
N TYR A 312 34.92 4.91 18.84
CA TYR A 312 34.06 3.79 18.41
C TYR A 312 33.19 4.14 17.19
N LEU A 313 32.76 5.39 17.03
CA LEU A 313 32.11 5.86 15.80
C LEU A 313 33.12 5.94 14.65
N ALA A 314 34.36 6.37 14.91
CA ALA A 314 35.43 6.36 13.90
C ALA A 314 35.90 4.93 13.56
N GLY A 315 36.07 4.06 14.55
CA GLY A 315 36.50 2.66 14.36
C GLY A 315 35.44 1.78 13.71
N GLY A 316 34.15 1.99 14.05
CA GLY A 316 33.02 1.28 13.45
C GLY A 316 32.80 1.63 11.98
N LEU A 317 32.93 2.92 11.60
CA LEU A 317 32.84 3.32 10.19
C LEU A 317 34.02 2.76 9.36
N ILE A 318 35.24 2.77 9.89
CA ILE A 318 36.41 2.24 9.16
C ILE A 318 36.32 0.71 9.01
N ALA A 319 35.85 -0.01 10.03
CA ALA A 319 35.68 -1.46 9.95
C ALA A 319 34.55 -1.88 8.99
N ILE A 320 33.42 -1.14 8.96
CA ILE A 320 32.32 -1.43 8.02
C ILE A 320 32.73 -1.12 6.58
N VAL A 321 33.45 -0.01 6.33
CA VAL A 321 33.96 0.31 4.98
C VAL A 321 35.01 -0.70 4.52
N ALA A 322 35.90 -1.19 5.41
CA ALA A 322 36.88 -2.22 5.07
C ALA A 322 36.23 -3.58 4.81
N ILE A 323 35.25 -4.00 5.61
CA ILE A 323 34.52 -5.27 5.42
C ILE A 323 33.67 -5.21 4.14
N CYS A 324 32.96 -4.11 3.88
CA CYS A 324 32.21 -3.93 2.64
C CYS A 324 33.14 -3.90 1.41
N SER A 325 34.32 -3.29 1.51
CA SER A 325 35.30 -3.27 0.40
C SER A 325 35.90 -4.65 0.13
N VAL A 326 36.17 -5.44 1.17
CA VAL A 326 36.68 -6.82 1.05
C VAL A 326 35.61 -7.75 0.49
N VAL A 327 34.36 -7.67 1.00
CA VAL A 327 33.23 -8.45 0.48
C VAL A 327 32.93 -8.08 -0.98
N PHE A 328 32.97 -6.79 -1.33
CA PHE A 328 32.77 -6.33 -2.71
C PHE A 328 33.91 -6.76 -3.64
N TYR A 329 35.16 -6.75 -3.17
CA TYR A 329 36.32 -7.27 -3.92
C TYR A 329 36.19 -8.77 -4.21
N PHE A 330 35.82 -9.58 -3.21
CA PHE A 330 35.62 -11.02 -3.40
C PHE A 330 34.39 -11.35 -4.25
N TYR A 331 33.31 -10.58 -4.12
CA TYR A 331 32.11 -10.71 -4.96
C TYR A 331 32.43 -10.43 -6.45
N LYS A 332 33.17 -9.35 -6.74
CA LYS A 332 33.58 -8.98 -8.10
C LYS A 332 34.57 -9.97 -8.72
N LYS A 333 35.44 -10.58 -7.90
CA LYS A 333 36.38 -11.64 -8.34
C LYS A 333 35.64 -12.94 -8.69
N ARG A 334 34.59 -13.31 -7.93
CA ARG A 334 33.75 -14.48 -8.22
C ARG A 334 32.98 -14.32 -9.54
N LEU A 335 32.38 -13.15 -9.78
CA LEU A 335 31.64 -12.88 -11.02
C LEU A 335 32.52 -12.92 -12.28
N LYS A 336 33.79 -12.54 -12.18
CA LYS A 336 34.77 -12.63 -13.29
C LYS A 336 35.34 -14.04 -13.53
N SER A 337 35.13 -14.97 -12.60
CA SER A 337 35.56 -16.38 -12.76
C SER A 337 34.43 -17.30 -13.26
N SER A 338 33.22 -16.77 -13.38
CA SER A 338 32.01 -17.47 -13.81
C SER A 338 31.38 -16.88 -15.08
N ALA A 339 32.14 -16.03 -15.78
CA ALA A 339 31.94 -15.60 -17.17
C ALA A 339 33.25 -15.90 -17.90
#